data_AF-A0A271J1S8-F1
#
_entry.id   AF-A0A271J1S8-F1
#
_cell.length_a   1.000
_cell.length_b   1.000
_cell.length_c   1.000
_cell.angle_alpha   90.00
_cell.angle_beta   90.00
_cell.angle_gamma   90.00
#
_symmetry.space_group_name_H-M   'P 1'
#
loop_
_entity.id
_entity.type
_entity.pdbx_description
1 polymer ?
#
loop_
_entity_poly.entity_id
_entity_poly.type
_entity_poly.pdbx_seq_one_letter_code
_entity_poly.pdbx_strand_id
1 'polypeptide(L)'
;MSRLAVLLALVLAVPVAAQTAHVRVDAPEGEVVVDGQREGEAGAWIGVAPGERVVALVDDLDAWNPRRAERAVTLADGDSVTVALALPLRLRVETLPIRAVVVRETASGRDTLGVSPLTLETDGAAPIVLVASLDGYESVRQTVEPDAQAVTLVLPLGDDTVPEAALLPTQRSTLRRTLVDFGIGAASLAAGAVAVHYKFRADAVDDRYRTEGTADFGDEALRSEALRLDRYSAVALGAMQVGIGALALRFVLR
;
A
#
# COMPACT_ATOMS: atom_id res chain seq x y z
N MET A 1 20.82 -58.53 -17.64
CA MET A 1 21.05 -57.79 -16.38
C MET A 1 20.23 -58.46 -15.30
N SER A 2 20.88 -58.95 -14.24
CA SER A 2 20.29 -59.94 -13.32
C SER A 2 19.23 -59.30 -12.42
N ARG A 3 18.13 -60.02 -12.21
CA ARG A 3 17.03 -59.64 -11.28
C ARG A 3 17.51 -59.38 -9.85
N LEU A 4 18.70 -59.88 -9.50
CA LEU A 4 19.38 -59.65 -8.23
C LEU A 4 19.81 -58.18 -8.02
N ALA A 5 20.24 -57.49 -9.08
CA ALA A 5 20.69 -56.10 -9.00
C ALA A 5 19.51 -55.14 -8.75
N VAL A 6 18.33 -55.44 -9.28
CA VAL A 6 17.11 -54.65 -9.08
C VAL A 6 16.55 -54.85 -7.66
N LEU A 7 16.64 -56.06 -7.12
CA LEU A 7 16.20 -56.37 -5.76
C LEU A 7 17.12 -55.75 -4.69
N LEU A 8 18.43 -55.69 -4.94
CA LEU A 8 19.38 -55.02 -4.06
C LEU A 8 19.20 -53.49 -4.07
N ALA A 9 18.88 -52.90 -5.22
CA ALA A 9 18.57 -51.46 -5.33
C ALA A 9 17.26 -51.07 -4.62
N LEU A 10 16.26 -51.97 -4.58
CA LEU A 10 15.01 -51.72 -3.86
C LEU A 10 15.14 -51.86 -2.33
N VAL A 11 16.05 -52.70 -1.84
CA VAL A 11 16.28 -52.88 -0.39
C VAL A 11 17.14 -51.76 0.21
N LEU A 12 17.94 -51.07 -0.60
CA LEU A 12 18.72 -49.90 -0.19
C LEU A 12 17.94 -48.57 -0.23
N ALA A 13 16.71 -48.57 -0.73
CA ALA A 13 15.79 -47.45 -0.60
C ALA A 13 15.16 -47.44 0.81
N VAL A 14 16.00 -47.37 1.84
CA VAL A 14 15.55 -46.99 3.18
C VAL A 14 15.07 -45.54 3.04
N PRO A 15 13.82 -45.20 3.40
CA PRO A 15 13.44 -43.80 3.48
C PRO A 15 14.36 -43.18 4.52
N VAL A 16 15.30 -42.36 4.07
CA VAL A 16 16.03 -41.46 4.95
C VAL A 16 14.94 -40.60 5.57
N ALA A 17 14.58 -40.89 6.82
CA ALA A 17 13.71 -40.01 7.58
C ALA A 17 14.37 -38.63 7.50
N ALA A 18 13.69 -37.67 6.87
CA ALA A 18 14.19 -36.31 6.82
C ALA A 18 14.44 -35.87 8.26
N GLN A 19 15.71 -35.65 8.60
CA GLN A 19 16.08 -35.12 9.90
C GLN A 19 15.31 -33.81 10.10
N THR A 20 14.50 -33.76 11.14
CA THR A 20 13.52 -32.68 11.34
C THR A 20 13.68 -32.16 12.75
N ALA A 21 14.02 -30.89 12.85
CA ALA A 21 13.90 -30.10 14.07
C ALA A 21 12.58 -29.33 14.03
N HIS A 22 12.14 -28.85 15.19
CA HIS A 22 10.92 -28.06 15.31
C HIS A 22 11.25 -26.71 15.93
N VAL A 23 10.69 -25.64 15.35
CA VAL A 23 10.77 -24.29 15.90
C VAL A 23 9.37 -23.78 16.16
N ARG A 24 9.20 -23.07 17.28
CA ARG A 24 8.01 -22.29 17.59
C ARG A 24 8.41 -20.86 17.90
N VAL A 25 7.83 -19.89 17.21
CA VAL A 25 8.02 -18.47 17.55
C VAL A 25 7.01 -18.08 18.64
N ASP A 26 7.50 -17.58 19.76
CA ASP A 26 6.69 -17.08 20.87
C ASP A 26 6.29 -15.63 20.61
N ALA A 27 5.20 -15.46 19.88
CA ALA A 27 4.56 -14.19 19.55
C ALA A 27 3.04 -14.39 19.41
N PRO A 28 2.22 -13.36 19.69
CA PRO A 28 0.76 -13.49 19.63
C PRO A 28 0.22 -13.65 18.21
N GLU A 29 0.89 -13.03 17.22
CA GLU A 29 0.49 -13.02 15.81
C GLU A 29 1.71 -12.79 14.91
N GLY A 30 1.55 -13.09 13.62
CA GLY A 30 2.56 -12.88 12.57
C GLY A 30 2.91 -14.15 11.80
N GLU A 31 3.57 -13.96 10.66
CA GLU A 31 4.06 -15.02 9.80
C GLU A 31 5.51 -15.36 10.15
N VAL A 32 5.81 -16.67 10.19
CA VAL A 32 7.16 -17.17 10.46
C VAL A 32 7.84 -17.52 9.14
N VAL A 33 8.99 -16.91 8.94
CA VAL A 33 9.85 -17.10 7.79
C VAL A 33 11.15 -17.75 8.25
N VAL A 34 11.56 -18.85 7.64
CA VAL A 34 12.83 -19.52 7.93
C VAL A 34 13.69 -19.51 6.68
N ASP A 35 14.92 -18.96 6.79
CA ASP A 35 15.85 -18.82 5.67
C ASP A 35 15.24 -18.15 4.42
N GLY A 36 14.28 -17.25 4.63
CA GLY A 36 13.57 -16.53 3.57
C GLY A 36 12.35 -17.24 3.00
N GLN A 37 11.98 -18.43 3.48
CA GLN A 37 10.78 -19.16 3.07
C GLN A 37 9.67 -19.02 4.11
N ARG A 38 8.43 -18.83 3.66
CA ARG A 38 7.25 -18.83 4.54
C ARG A 38 6.97 -20.26 4.98
N GLU A 39 7.09 -20.52 6.28
CA GLU A 39 6.94 -21.87 6.84
C GLU A 39 5.68 -22.03 7.71
N GLY A 40 5.15 -20.93 8.26
CA GLY A 40 3.94 -21.01 9.09
C GLY A 40 3.58 -19.72 9.80
N GLU A 41 2.84 -19.85 10.90
CA GLU A 41 2.33 -18.75 11.72
C GLU A 41 2.98 -18.78 13.12
N ALA A 42 3.02 -17.62 13.77
CA ALA A 42 3.47 -17.49 15.16
C ALA A 42 2.68 -18.42 16.08
N GLY A 43 3.35 -18.99 17.09
CA GLY A 43 2.75 -19.91 18.04
C GLY A 43 2.57 -21.35 17.54
N ALA A 44 2.70 -21.64 16.25
CA ALA A 44 2.70 -23.00 15.72
C ALA A 44 4.09 -23.66 15.81
N TRP A 45 4.12 -25.00 15.90
CA TRP A 45 5.35 -25.77 15.71
C TRP A 45 5.58 -26.00 14.22
N ILE A 46 6.76 -25.60 13.76
CA ILE A 46 7.17 -25.63 12.35
C ILE A 46 8.33 -26.61 12.21
N GLY A 47 8.19 -27.59 11.31
CA GLY A 47 9.24 -28.53 10.98
C GLY A 47 10.29 -27.87 10.09
N VAL A 48 11.55 -27.87 10.54
CA VAL A 48 12.67 -27.24 9.85
C VAL A 48 13.86 -28.20 9.83
N ALA A 49 14.66 -28.14 8.78
CA ALA A 49 15.86 -28.95 8.70
C ALA A 49 16.89 -28.51 9.78
N PRO A 50 17.64 -29.44 10.40
CA PRO A 50 18.66 -29.10 11.37
C PRO A 50 19.76 -28.23 10.75
N GLY A 51 20.58 -27.62 11.62
CA GLY A 51 21.64 -26.69 11.28
C GLY A 51 21.41 -25.28 11.81
N GLU A 52 22.24 -24.35 11.36
CA GLU A 52 22.06 -22.92 11.60
C GLU A 52 20.95 -22.39 10.70
N ARG A 53 19.97 -21.71 11.29
CA ARG A 53 18.77 -21.21 10.62
C ARG A 53 18.52 -19.78 11.05
N VAL A 54 18.04 -18.96 10.13
CA VAL A 54 17.53 -17.62 10.43
C VAL A 54 16.02 -17.69 10.53
N VAL A 55 15.49 -17.49 11.73
CA VAL A 55 14.05 -17.45 11.99
C VAL A 55 13.63 -15.99 12.07
N ALA A 56 12.66 -15.60 11.25
CA ALA A 56 12.09 -14.27 11.21
C ALA A 56 10.59 -14.30 11.50
N LEU A 57 10.13 -13.29 12.22
CA LEU A 57 8.72 -12.97 12.44
C LEU A 57 8.38 -11.73 11.61
N VAL A 58 7.32 -11.82 10.81
CA VAL A 58 6.86 -10.75 9.91
C VAL A 58 5.37 -10.49 10.17
N ASP A 59 4.92 -9.23 10.16
CA ASP A 59 3.51 -8.92 10.42
C ASP A 59 2.58 -9.22 9.23
N ASP A 60 2.95 -8.78 8.03
CA ASP A 60 2.20 -8.99 6.78
C ASP A 60 3.19 -9.08 5.60
N LEU A 61 3.41 -10.28 5.06
CA LEU A 61 4.37 -10.47 3.97
C LEU A 61 3.99 -9.73 2.67
N ASP A 62 2.73 -9.36 2.50
CA ASP A 62 2.25 -8.66 1.31
C ASP A 62 2.33 -7.13 1.46
N ALA A 63 2.65 -6.63 2.65
CA ALA A 63 2.83 -5.20 2.88
C ALA A 63 4.09 -4.66 2.16
N TRP A 64 4.01 -3.42 1.65
CA TRP A 64 5.16 -2.75 1.02
C TRP A 64 6.36 -2.59 1.95
N ASN A 65 6.11 -2.40 3.25
CA ASN A 65 7.14 -2.25 4.27
C ASN A 65 6.69 -3.00 5.52
N PRO A 66 6.85 -4.33 5.56
CA PRO A 66 6.43 -5.13 6.69
C PRO A 66 7.36 -4.90 7.88
N ARG A 67 6.82 -5.03 9.08
CA ARG A 67 7.65 -5.08 10.29
C ARG A 67 8.28 -6.46 10.37
N ARG A 68 9.56 -6.51 10.71
CA ARG A 68 10.32 -7.76 10.78
C ARG A 68 11.22 -7.78 11.99
N ALA A 69 11.26 -8.92 12.67
CA ALA A 69 12.26 -9.26 13.68
C ALA A 69 12.88 -10.60 13.32
N GLU A 70 14.19 -10.77 13.52
CA GLU A 70 14.87 -12.01 13.14
C GLU A 70 15.93 -12.44 14.15
N ARG A 71 16.21 -13.74 14.19
CA ARG A 71 17.21 -14.34 15.06
C ARG A 71 17.80 -15.60 14.44
N ALA A 72 19.12 -15.73 14.52
CA ALA A 72 19.81 -16.96 14.19
C ALA A 72 19.65 -17.98 15.32
N VAL A 73 19.33 -19.23 14.97
CA VAL A 73 19.21 -20.37 15.87
C VAL A 73 19.96 -21.57 15.32
N THR A 74 20.57 -22.36 16.19
CA THR A 74 21.22 -23.62 15.81
C THR A 74 20.34 -24.76 16.29
N LEU A 75 19.92 -25.63 15.37
CA LEU A 75 19.01 -26.74 15.63
C LEU A 75 19.73 -28.07 15.41
N ALA A 76 19.71 -28.96 16.40
CA ALA A 76 20.10 -30.35 16.21
C ALA A 76 18.94 -31.19 15.67
N ASP A 77 19.25 -32.38 15.16
CA ASP A 77 18.21 -33.31 14.71
C ASP A 77 17.31 -33.74 15.88
N GLY A 78 16.00 -33.66 15.68
CA GLY A 78 14.99 -33.94 16.71
C GLY A 78 14.77 -32.83 17.74
N ASP A 79 15.46 -31.69 17.64
CA ASP A 79 15.28 -30.57 18.56
C ASP A 79 13.88 -29.96 18.47
N SER A 80 13.44 -29.35 19.58
CA SER A 80 12.25 -28.51 19.62
C SER A 80 12.59 -27.22 20.37
N VAL A 81 12.69 -26.10 19.65
CA VAL A 81 13.16 -24.82 20.19
C VAL A 81 12.06 -23.76 20.11
N THR A 82 11.83 -23.07 21.23
CA THR A 82 10.99 -21.87 21.25
C THR A 82 11.85 -20.63 21.12
N VAL A 83 11.51 -19.75 20.18
CA VAL A 83 12.24 -18.51 19.89
C VAL A 83 11.35 -17.33 20.23
N ALA A 84 11.75 -16.56 21.24
CA ALA A 84 11.08 -15.30 21.55
C ALA A 84 11.50 -14.22 20.54
N LEU A 85 10.52 -13.72 19.78
CA LEU A 85 10.65 -12.60 18.84
C LEU A 85 9.47 -11.65 19.06
N ALA A 86 9.74 -10.35 18.99
CA ALA A 86 8.70 -9.32 19.06
C ALA A 86 8.85 -8.39 17.86
N LEU A 87 7.73 -8.08 17.19
CA LEU A 87 7.71 -7.12 16.11
C LEU A 87 7.96 -5.71 16.66
N PRO A 88 8.78 -4.88 15.99
CA PRO A 88 8.98 -3.50 16.42
C PRO A 88 7.67 -2.70 16.35
N LEU A 89 7.45 -1.79 17.27
CA LEU A 89 6.39 -0.79 17.20
C LEU A 89 6.84 0.37 16.32
N ARG A 90 5.91 0.91 15.53
CA ARG A 90 6.15 2.09 14.70
C ARG A 90 5.61 3.33 15.40
N LEU A 91 6.51 4.22 15.78
CA LEU A 91 6.19 5.51 16.38
C LEU A 91 6.27 6.61 15.31
N ARG A 92 5.16 7.30 15.05
CA ARG A 92 5.15 8.49 14.22
C ARG A 92 5.51 9.72 15.05
N VAL A 93 6.58 10.40 14.69
CA VAL A 93 7.03 11.64 15.35
C VAL A 93 6.75 12.83 14.45
N GLU A 94 5.94 13.75 14.95
CA GLU A 94 5.65 15.03 14.31
C GLU A 94 6.13 16.18 15.19
N THR A 95 6.40 17.33 14.57
CA THR A 95 6.71 18.55 15.31
C THR A 95 5.88 19.72 14.79
N LEU A 96 5.62 20.67 15.68
CA LEU A 96 4.98 21.94 15.36
C LEU A 96 5.90 23.07 15.85
N PRO A 97 6.55 23.83 14.94
CA PRO A 97 6.50 23.70 13.49
C PRO A 97 7.20 22.44 13.00
N ILE A 98 6.87 22.03 11.77
CA ILE A 98 7.47 20.87 11.12
C ILE A 98 8.95 21.12 10.77
N ARG A 99 9.68 20.05 10.41
CA ARG A 99 11.10 20.08 10.03
C ARG A 99 12.06 20.41 11.17
N ALA A 100 11.63 20.21 12.41
CA ALA A 100 12.56 20.21 13.54
C ALA A 100 13.47 18.96 13.45
N VAL A 101 14.74 19.14 13.81
CA VAL A 101 15.67 18.03 14.02
C VAL A 101 15.25 17.31 15.28
N VAL A 102 15.05 16.00 15.18
CA VAL A 102 14.68 15.13 16.29
C VAL A 102 15.88 14.28 16.67
N VAL A 103 16.24 14.30 17.95
CA VAL A 103 17.27 13.45 18.53
C VAL A 103 16.67 12.58 19.63
N ARG A 104 17.18 11.35 19.75
CA ARG A 104 16.89 10.45 20.87
C ARG A 104 17.97 10.66 21.92
N GLU A 105 17.54 10.89 23.16
CA GLU A 105 18.46 10.98 24.29
C GLU A 105 18.53 9.64 25.02
N THR A 106 19.74 9.10 25.14
CA THR A 106 20.06 7.86 25.85
C THR A 106 21.04 8.13 26.98
N ALA A 107 21.26 7.16 27.86
CA ALA A 107 22.29 7.26 28.90
C ALA A 107 23.71 7.45 28.32
N SER A 108 23.94 7.02 27.07
CA SER A 108 25.23 7.11 26.38
C SER A 108 25.42 8.41 25.58
N GLY A 109 24.38 9.23 25.42
CA GLY A 109 24.46 10.50 24.71
C GLY A 109 23.19 10.83 23.91
N ARG A 110 23.37 11.57 22.82
CA ARG A 110 22.29 11.94 21.89
C ARG A 110 22.54 11.32 20.54
N ASP A 111 21.51 10.68 20.00
CA ASP A 111 21.50 10.04 18.69
C ASP A 111 20.56 10.81 17.75
N THR A 112 21.08 11.31 16.64
CA THR A 112 20.28 12.08 15.68
C THR A 112 19.43 11.14 14.84
N LEU A 113 18.11 11.23 15.00
CA LEU A 113 17.16 10.37 14.30
C LEU A 113 16.83 10.92 12.91
N GLY A 114 16.78 12.24 12.76
CA GLY A 114 16.50 12.90 11.49
C GLY A 114 15.67 14.18 11.66
N VAL A 115 14.87 14.49 10.64
CA VAL A 115 14.05 15.69 10.56
C VAL A 115 12.57 15.30 10.46
N SER A 116 11.71 15.93 11.25
CA SER A 116 10.28 15.62 11.27
C SER A 116 9.52 16.05 9.99
N PRO A 117 8.41 15.40 9.62
CA PRO A 117 7.85 14.18 10.23
C PRO A 117 8.67 12.93 9.90
N LEU A 118 8.76 11.99 10.84
CA LEU A 118 9.51 10.74 10.65
C LEU A 118 8.85 9.57 11.39
N THR A 119 9.17 8.34 10.98
CA THR A 119 8.70 7.11 11.60
C THR A 119 9.90 6.38 12.22
N LEU A 120 9.78 6.05 13.50
CA LEU A 120 10.78 5.30 14.25
C LEU A 120 10.28 3.88 14.49
N GLU A 121 11.19 2.92 14.41
CA GLU A 121 10.96 1.57 14.91
C GLU A 121 11.53 1.49 16.33
N THR A 122 10.68 1.11 17.28
CA THR A 122 11.01 0.95 18.70
C THR A 122 10.65 -0.47 19.14
N ASP A 123 11.40 -1.02 20.09
CA ASP A 123 11.12 -2.35 20.66
C ASP A 123 9.93 -2.35 21.64
N GLY A 124 9.42 -1.16 22.01
CA GLY A 124 8.31 -1.01 22.94
C GLY A 124 8.65 -1.48 24.36
N ALA A 125 9.91 -1.68 24.69
CA ALA A 125 10.32 -2.21 25.99
C ALA A 125 10.49 -1.12 27.05
N ALA A 126 10.91 0.08 26.64
CA ALA A 126 11.20 1.18 27.54
C ALA A 126 10.75 2.54 26.98
N PRO A 127 10.42 3.50 27.85
CA PRO A 127 10.15 4.86 27.42
C PRO A 127 11.39 5.46 26.74
N ILE A 128 11.18 6.21 25.66
CA ILE A 128 12.25 6.92 24.96
C ILE A 128 12.13 8.42 25.20
N VAL A 129 13.27 9.10 25.31
CA VAL A 129 13.28 10.57 25.42
C VAL A 129 13.62 11.15 24.06
N LEU A 130 12.70 11.95 23.52
CA LEU A 130 12.89 12.70 22.29
C LEU A 130 13.16 14.17 22.61
N VAL A 131 14.13 14.75 21.92
CA VAL A 131 14.38 16.19 21.93
C VAL A 131 14.25 16.70 20.51
N ALA A 132 13.34 17.66 20.31
CA ALA A 132 13.21 18.37 19.04
C ALA A 132 13.81 19.77 19.15
N SER A 133 14.50 20.19 18.10
CA SER A 133 15.12 21.51 17.99
C SER A 133 14.93 22.07 16.58
N LEU A 134 14.63 23.37 16.49
CA LEU A 134 14.50 24.10 15.24
C LEU A 134 14.99 25.53 15.47
N ASP A 135 15.74 26.07 14.53
CA ASP A 135 16.28 27.43 14.63
C ASP A 135 15.14 28.46 14.78
N GLY A 136 15.27 29.37 15.75
CA GLY A 136 14.23 30.34 16.12
C GLY A 136 13.15 29.78 17.06
N TYR A 137 13.26 28.52 17.48
CA TYR A 137 12.32 27.90 18.42
C TYR A 137 13.05 27.32 19.62
N GLU A 138 12.39 27.28 20.77
CA GLU A 138 12.89 26.59 21.94
C GLU A 138 12.88 25.07 21.72
N SER A 139 13.93 24.40 22.17
CA SER A 139 14.00 22.94 22.08
C SER A 139 13.07 22.30 23.09
N VAL A 140 12.32 21.29 22.66
CA VAL A 140 11.37 20.57 23.51
C VAL A 140 11.86 19.15 23.76
N ARG A 141 11.88 18.78 25.04
CA ARG A 141 12.16 17.43 25.52
C ARG A 141 10.86 16.77 25.95
N GLN A 142 10.57 15.58 25.42
CA GLN A 142 9.41 14.79 25.82
C GLN A 142 9.78 13.32 25.99
N THR A 143 9.32 12.72 27.08
CA THR A 143 9.34 11.27 27.26
C THR A 143 8.13 10.67 26.56
N VAL A 144 8.38 9.64 25.75
CA VAL A 144 7.37 8.91 24.99
C VAL A 144 7.24 7.53 25.60
N GLU A 145 6.00 7.16 25.95
CA GLU A 145 5.70 5.86 26.52
C GLU A 145 5.90 4.72 25.50
N PRO A 146 6.21 3.49 25.96
CA PRO A 146 6.58 2.39 25.08
C PRO A 146 5.48 1.96 24.09
N ASP A 147 4.21 2.19 24.43
CA ASP A 147 3.03 1.82 23.66
C ASP A 147 2.52 2.95 22.74
N ALA A 148 3.17 4.12 22.75
CA ALA A 148 2.76 5.25 21.94
C ALA A 148 2.95 4.97 20.44
N GLN A 149 1.88 5.15 19.66
CA GLN A 149 1.92 5.01 18.20
C GLN A 149 2.25 6.34 17.49
N ALA A 150 1.99 7.47 18.16
CA ALA A 150 2.27 8.79 17.64
C ALA A 150 2.60 9.79 18.76
N VAL A 151 3.46 10.75 18.45
CA VAL A 151 3.80 11.88 19.32
C VAL A 151 3.95 13.15 18.51
N THR A 152 3.47 14.27 19.05
CA THR A 152 3.65 15.60 18.48
C THR A 152 4.42 16.48 19.46
N LEU A 153 5.61 16.93 19.06
CA LEU A 153 6.45 17.84 19.85
C LEU A 153 6.13 19.28 19.41
N VAL A 154 5.58 20.09 20.31
CA VAL A 154 5.21 21.49 20.01
C VAL A 154 6.30 22.42 20.50
N LEU A 155 7.09 23.00 19.59
CA LEU A 155 8.19 23.90 19.89
C LEU A 155 7.66 25.34 20.06
N PRO A 156 7.83 25.97 21.23
CA PRO A 156 7.51 27.39 21.40
C PRO A 156 8.48 28.27 20.61
N LEU A 157 7.99 29.45 20.21
CA LEU A 157 8.84 30.50 19.62
C LEU A 157 9.85 30.98 20.66
N GLY A 158 11.12 31.12 20.27
CA GLY A 158 12.12 31.73 21.13
C GLY A 158 11.91 33.25 21.27
N ASP A 159 12.20 33.79 22.44
CA ASP A 159 11.91 35.19 22.84
C ASP A 159 12.45 36.28 21.89
N ASP A 160 13.43 35.99 21.03
CA ASP A 160 14.15 36.98 20.20
C ASP A 160 14.02 36.80 18.68
N THR A 161 13.01 36.05 18.17
CA THR A 161 12.96 35.76 16.72
C THR A 161 11.61 36.01 16.06
N VAL A 162 11.65 36.69 14.91
CA VAL A 162 10.55 36.70 13.94
C VAL A 162 10.63 35.38 13.17
N PRO A 163 9.63 34.49 13.27
CA PRO A 163 9.69 33.21 12.58
C PRO A 163 9.80 33.45 11.08
N GLU A 164 10.84 32.90 10.47
CA GLU A 164 10.84 32.69 9.03
C GLU A 164 9.70 31.73 8.76
N ALA A 165 8.56 32.27 8.32
CA ALA A 165 7.40 31.46 7.99
C ALA A 165 7.89 30.42 6.97
N ALA A 166 7.97 29.16 7.40
CA ALA A 166 8.17 28.04 6.51
C ALA A 166 6.93 27.97 5.61
N LEU A 167 6.92 28.80 4.57
CA LEU A 167 6.02 28.72 3.45
C LEU A 167 6.37 27.39 2.82
N LEU A 168 5.68 26.34 3.24
CA LEU A 168 5.76 25.05 2.61
C LEU A 168 5.44 25.26 1.13
N PRO A 169 6.38 25.06 0.20
CA PRO A 169 5.97 24.77 -1.15
C PRO A 169 5.24 23.44 -1.05
N THR A 170 3.92 23.47 -0.98
CA THR A 170 3.08 22.28 -1.10
C THR A 170 3.18 21.81 -2.54
N GLN A 171 4.33 21.24 -2.93
CA GLN A 171 4.46 20.41 -4.11
C GLN A 171 3.75 19.08 -3.82
N ARG A 172 2.43 19.13 -3.65
CA ARG A 172 1.58 17.95 -3.80
C ARG A 172 1.75 17.51 -5.24
N SER A 173 2.28 16.30 -5.44
CA SER A 173 2.41 15.66 -6.76
C SER A 173 1.11 15.82 -7.54
N THR A 174 1.12 16.74 -8.51
CA THR A 174 -0.01 17.06 -9.37
C THR A 174 -0.20 16.00 -10.45
N LEU A 175 0.84 15.22 -10.76
CA LEU A 175 0.90 14.38 -11.94
C LEU A 175 -0.22 13.33 -12.00
N ARG A 176 -0.47 12.58 -10.91
CA ARG A 176 -1.57 11.60 -10.87
C ARG A 176 -2.94 12.27 -11.00
N ARG A 177 -3.12 13.44 -10.39
CA ARG A 177 -4.39 14.18 -10.44
C ARG A 177 -4.63 14.78 -11.83
N THR A 178 -3.60 15.39 -12.41
CA THR A 178 -3.60 15.90 -13.78
C THR A 178 -3.91 14.80 -14.79
N LEU A 179 -3.35 13.59 -14.63
CA LEU A 179 -3.68 12.45 -15.48
C LEU A 179 -5.16 12.04 -15.36
N VAL A 180 -5.72 12.05 -14.15
CA VAL A 180 -7.15 11.77 -13.94
C VAL A 180 -8.01 12.84 -14.60
N ASP A 181 -7.66 14.11 -14.46
CA ASP A 181 -8.43 15.21 -15.05
C ASP A 181 -8.36 15.17 -16.59
N PHE A 182 -7.19 14.87 -17.17
CA PHE A 182 -7.04 14.61 -18.60
C PHE A 182 -7.87 13.40 -19.06
N GLY A 183 -7.86 12.31 -18.29
CA GLY A 183 -8.63 11.11 -18.59
C GLY A 183 -10.13 11.38 -18.64
N ILE A 184 -10.67 12.11 -17.65
CA ILE A 184 -12.08 12.51 -17.62
C ILE A 184 -12.39 13.41 -18.82
N GLY A 185 -11.54 14.41 -19.10
CA GLY A 185 -11.74 15.31 -20.25
C GLY A 185 -11.75 14.59 -21.59
N ALA A 186 -10.79 13.69 -21.82
CA ALA A 186 -10.72 12.89 -23.04
C ALA A 186 -11.94 11.97 -23.20
N ALA A 187 -12.37 11.30 -22.11
CA ALA A 187 -13.54 10.44 -22.13
C ALA A 187 -14.84 11.23 -22.40
N SER A 188 -14.99 12.42 -21.83
CA SER A 188 -16.14 13.30 -22.09
C SER A 188 -16.21 13.75 -23.54
N LEU A 189 -15.08 14.14 -24.14
CA LEU A 189 -15.02 14.52 -25.55
C LEU A 189 -15.35 13.34 -26.47
N ALA A 190 -14.80 12.16 -26.18
CA ALA A 190 -15.09 10.94 -26.93
C ALA A 190 -16.59 10.58 -26.84
N ALA A 191 -17.20 10.66 -25.66
CA ALA A 191 -18.62 10.44 -25.48
C ALA A 191 -19.48 11.45 -26.28
N GLY A 192 -19.07 12.72 -26.32
CA GLY A 192 -19.72 13.73 -27.16
C GLY A 192 -19.64 13.41 -28.66
N ALA A 193 -18.47 12.99 -29.14
CA ALA A 193 -18.29 12.56 -30.54
C ALA A 193 -19.16 11.34 -30.89
N VAL A 194 -19.25 10.37 -29.98
CA VAL A 194 -20.11 9.19 -30.12
C VAL A 194 -21.59 9.58 -30.15
N ALA A 195 -22.02 10.53 -29.30
CA ALA A 195 -23.38 11.04 -29.30
C ALA A 195 -23.75 11.66 -30.65
N VAL A 196 -22.89 12.53 -31.17
CA VAL A 196 -23.08 13.17 -32.49
C VAL A 196 -23.13 12.13 -33.61
N HIS A 197 -22.23 11.14 -33.59
CA HIS A 197 -22.21 10.06 -34.58
C HIS A 197 -23.53 9.28 -34.61
N TYR A 198 -24.02 8.85 -33.43
CA TYR A 198 -25.27 8.12 -33.36
C TYR A 198 -26.48 8.98 -33.70
N LYS A 199 -26.45 10.29 -33.39
CA LYS A 199 -27.54 11.20 -33.74
C LYS A 199 -27.68 11.36 -35.25
N PHE A 200 -26.58 11.65 -35.96
CA PHE A 200 -26.61 11.74 -37.43
C PHE A 200 -27.07 10.45 -38.09
N ARG A 201 -26.67 9.30 -37.53
CA ARG A 201 -27.12 8.00 -38.04
C ARG A 201 -28.61 7.76 -37.78
N ALA A 202 -29.13 8.16 -36.62
CA ALA A 202 -30.55 8.08 -36.30
C ALA A 202 -31.37 8.94 -37.26
N ASP A 203 -30.96 10.18 -37.50
CA ASP A 203 -31.65 11.11 -38.40
C ASP A 203 -31.65 10.58 -39.84
N ALA A 204 -30.52 10.06 -40.33
CA ALA A 204 -30.45 9.46 -41.67
C ALA A 204 -31.32 8.19 -41.84
N VAL A 205 -31.59 7.45 -40.75
CA VAL A 205 -32.50 6.28 -40.77
C VAL A 205 -33.95 6.76 -40.71
N ASP A 206 -34.26 7.75 -39.88
CA ASP A 206 -35.59 8.37 -39.75
C ASP A 206 -36.02 9.05 -41.05
N ASP A 207 -35.10 9.71 -41.76
CA ASP A 207 -35.35 10.32 -43.07
C ASP A 207 -35.79 9.27 -44.10
N ARG A 208 -35.11 8.11 -44.14
CA ARG A 208 -35.51 7.00 -45.04
C ARG A 208 -36.89 6.46 -44.71
N TYR A 209 -37.22 6.34 -43.43
CA TYR A 209 -38.55 5.93 -42.97
C TYR A 209 -39.65 6.91 -43.40
N ARG A 210 -39.38 8.22 -43.41
CA ARG A 210 -40.36 9.28 -43.71
C ARG A 210 -40.44 9.71 -45.18
N THR A 211 -39.47 9.32 -46.01
CA THR A 211 -39.41 9.80 -47.40
C THR A 211 -40.42 9.06 -48.28
N GLU A 212 -41.53 9.73 -48.60
CA GLU A 212 -42.57 9.25 -49.50
C GLU A 212 -41.99 8.88 -50.89
N GLY A 213 -42.45 7.76 -51.45
CA GLY A 213 -42.01 7.29 -52.77
C GLY A 213 -40.76 6.40 -52.78
N THR A 214 -40.20 6.07 -51.62
CA THR A 214 -39.13 5.07 -51.47
C THR A 214 -39.69 3.70 -51.08
N ALA A 215 -38.93 2.62 -51.34
CA ALA A 215 -39.30 1.26 -50.90
C ALA A 215 -39.30 1.10 -49.37
N ASP A 216 -38.60 2.00 -48.69
CA ASP A 216 -38.36 2.03 -47.25
C ASP A 216 -39.43 2.85 -46.48
N PHE A 217 -40.34 3.52 -47.20
CA PHE A 217 -41.36 4.39 -46.61
C PHE A 217 -42.31 3.62 -45.70
N GLY A 218 -42.40 4.05 -44.44
CA GLY A 218 -43.28 3.43 -43.46
C GLY A 218 -42.80 2.08 -42.92
N ASP A 219 -41.56 1.65 -43.20
CA ASP A 219 -41.00 0.42 -42.62
C ASP A 219 -40.72 0.59 -41.12
N GLU A 220 -41.51 -0.10 -40.30
CA GLU A 220 -41.38 -0.06 -38.84
C GLU A 220 -40.03 -0.60 -38.34
N ALA A 221 -39.34 -1.45 -39.12
CA ALA A 221 -37.99 -1.88 -38.77
C ALA A 221 -37.00 -0.70 -38.75
N LEU A 222 -37.09 0.20 -39.73
CA LEU A 222 -36.27 1.42 -39.80
C LEU A 222 -36.62 2.39 -38.67
N ARG A 223 -37.90 2.55 -38.35
CA ARG A 223 -38.33 3.35 -37.19
C ARG A 223 -37.76 2.83 -35.88
N SER A 224 -37.80 1.52 -35.67
CA SER A 224 -37.23 0.89 -34.48
C SER A 224 -35.71 1.08 -34.38
N GLU A 225 -35.01 1.04 -35.52
CA GLU A 225 -33.58 1.27 -35.59
C GLU A 225 -33.21 2.73 -35.31
N ALA A 226 -33.95 3.70 -35.88
CA ALA A 226 -33.75 5.12 -35.62
C ALA A 226 -33.91 5.44 -34.12
N LEU A 227 -34.97 4.94 -33.48
CA LEU A 227 -35.21 5.13 -32.05
C LEU A 227 -34.11 4.49 -31.17
N ARG A 228 -33.58 3.33 -31.58
CA ARG A 228 -32.46 2.69 -30.87
C ARG A 228 -31.19 3.52 -30.96
N LEU A 229 -30.86 4.04 -32.15
CA LEU A 229 -29.69 4.90 -32.36
C LEU A 229 -29.83 6.23 -31.61
N ASP A 230 -31.02 6.84 -31.62
CA ASP A 230 -31.29 8.06 -30.87
C ASP A 230 -31.12 7.84 -29.36
N ARG A 231 -31.56 6.68 -28.82
CA ARG A 231 -31.31 6.29 -27.42
C ARG A 231 -29.82 6.16 -27.11
N TYR A 232 -29.02 5.55 -27.97
CA TYR A 232 -27.57 5.47 -27.78
C TYR A 232 -26.92 6.86 -27.82
N SER A 233 -27.40 7.75 -28.70
CA SER A 233 -26.96 9.13 -28.75
C SER A 233 -27.23 9.88 -27.43
N ALA A 234 -28.42 9.68 -26.85
CA ALA A 234 -28.82 10.30 -25.59
C ALA A 234 -28.00 9.79 -24.40
N VAL A 235 -27.73 8.48 -24.33
CA VAL A 235 -26.87 7.88 -23.29
C VAL A 235 -25.45 8.44 -23.38
N ALA A 236 -24.88 8.52 -24.58
CA ALA A 236 -23.55 9.07 -24.79
C ALA A 236 -23.48 10.57 -24.42
N LEU A 237 -24.51 11.34 -24.75
CA LEU A 237 -24.63 12.75 -24.35
C LEU A 237 -24.72 12.91 -22.83
N GLY A 238 -25.49 12.04 -22.16
CA GLY A 238 -25.57 12.00 -20.70
C GLY A 238 -24.21 11.71 -20.05
N ALA A 239 -23.47 10.74 -20.58
CA ALA A 239 -22.11 10.42 -20.10
C ALA A 239 -21.13 11.60 -20.27
N MET A 240 -21.21 12.32 -21.39
CA MET A 240 -20.45 13.55 -21.62
C MET A 240 -20.78 14.61 -20.55
N GLN A 241 -22.07 14.88 -20.30
CA GLN A 241 -22.51 15.89 -19.33
C GLN A 241 -22.03 15.57 -17.91
N VAL A 242 -22.10 14.31 -17.49
CA VAL A 242 -21.60 13.88 -16.18
C VAL A 242 -20.10 14.12 -16.05
N GLY A 243 -19.31 13.77 -17.07
CA GLY A 243 -17.85 13.98 -17.03
C GLY A 243 -17.46 15.46 -17.03
N ILE A 244 -18.15 16.31 -17.79
CA ILE A 244 -17.95 17.77 -17.75
C ILE A 244 -18.33 18.33 -16.37
N GLY A 245 -19.45 17.88 -15.78
CA GLY A 245 -19.87 18.28 -14.44
C GLY A 245 -18.85 17.88 -13.37
N ALA A 246 -18.28 16.68 -13.47
CA ALA A 246 -17.22 16.22 -12.58
C ALA A 246 -15.95 17.08 -12.68
N LEU A 247 -15.56 17.50 -13.89
CA LEU A 247 -14.45 18.43 -14.08
C LEU A 247 -14.77 19.80 -13.48
N ALA A 248 -15.95 20.36 -13.76
CA ALA A 248 -16.36 21.66 -13.23
C ALA A 248 -16.35 21.67 -11.69
N LEU A 249 -16.89 20.64 -11.05
CA LEU A 249 -16.86 20.50 -9.59
C LEU A 249 -15.43 20.42 -9.05
N ARG A 250 -14.55 19.66 -9.72
CA ARG A 250 -13.13 19.56 -9.34
C ARG A 250 -12.36 20.87 -9.52
N PHE A 251 -12.74 21.71 -10.48
CA PHE A 251 -12.16 23.05 -10.64
C PHE A 251 -12.67 24.05 -9.61
N VAL A 252 -13.93 23.96 -9.19
CA VAL A 252 -14.52 24.87 -8.18
C VAL A 252 -14.07 24.52 -6.75
N LEU A 253 -13.89 23.23 -6.44
CA LEU A 253 -13.40 22.76 -5.14
C LEU A 253 -11.86 22.81 -5.01
N ARG A 254 -11.19 23.43 -5.97
CA ARG A 254 -9.74 23.65 -5.99
C ARG A 254 -9.38 24.92 -5.22
#